data_AF-A0A921Z881-F1
#
_entry.id   AF-A0A921Z881-F1
#
_cell.length_a   1.000
_cell.length_b   1.000
_cell.length_c   1.000
_cell.angle_alpha   90.00
_cell.angle_beta   90.00
_cell.angle_gamma   90.00
#
_symmetry.space_group_name_H-M   'P 1'
#
loop_
_entity.id
_entity.type
_entity.pdbx_description
1 polymer ?
#
loop_
_entity_poly.entity_id
_entity_poly.type
_entity_poly.pdbx_seq_one_letter_code
_entity_poly.pdbx_strand_id
1 'polypeptide(L)'
;MNFFKDVFLSLLCLLGSNALPYDNEYGPDYGNEWIMFIDDKGMNHTMDFSTLPTDDRGIMFGDAYFYLYTRQNNESEILNIPDDDSPIISKNFNSSNELKVIAHGWYSGSNAEWVQNFKDIILRTEDANVIIVDWSELADNPIYPWSACSTRYVGKRTAKLLDKFSQANQLNYVHLIGHSLGAHVMGYTGMFTNVTVDRITGLDPARPLFEIPRIGPNFRLDKSDAKFVDIIHTCGGIYGYKRSHGHADFYPNDGKPKQPGCEGVQQVIGGSIPSDTLFQRTCIL
;
A
#
# COMPACT_ATOMS: atom_id res chain seq x y z
N MET A 1 6.13 36.54 -31.56
CA MET A 1 5.62 37.81 -31.01
C MET A 1 4.10 37.71 -30.93
N ASN A 2 3.61 37.65 -29.70
CA ASN A 2 2.23 37.88 -29.25
C ASN A 2 1.15 36.85 -29.65
N PHE A 3 1.15 35.73 -28.92
CA PHE A 3 -0.05 34.91 -28.63
C PHE A 3 -0.38 35.04 -27.14
N PHE A 4 -0.64 36.27 -26.71
CA PHE A 4 -1.09 36.63 -25.36
C PHE A 4 -2.13 37.73 -25.55
N LYS A 5 -3.43 37.40 -25.45
CA LYS A 5 -4.46 38.39 -25.08
C LYS A 5 -5.86 37.90 -24.71
N ASP A 6 -6.21 36.63 -24.84
CA ASP A 6 -7.59 36.19 -24.52
C ASP A 6 -7.70 35.26 -23.30
N VAL A 7 -7.15 35.71 -22.17
CA VAL A 7 -7.49 35.16 -20.84
C VAL A 7 -7.84 36.33 -19.94
N PHE A 8 -9.02 36.91 -20.09
CA PHE A 8 -9.66 37.67 -19.03
C PHE A 8 -11.18 37.77 -19.26
N LEU A 9 -11.91 37.13 -18.32
CA LEU A 9 -13.28 37.44 -17.89
C LEU A 9 -14.49 36.92 -18.71
N SER A 10 -15.05 35.78 -18.26
CA SER A 10 -16.49 35.61 -17.96
C SER A 10 -16.71 34.23 -17.30
N LEU A 11 -16.57 34.10 -15.97
CA LEU A 11 -17.57 34.28 -14.90
C LEU A 11 -18.39 33.01 -14.55
N LEU A 12 -18.15 32.56 -13.31
CA LEU A 12 -18.98 31.76 -12.40
C LEU A 12 -19.54 30.41 -12.86
N CYS A 13 -18.78 29.36 -12.53
CA CYS A 13 -19.30 28.28 -11.70
C CYS A 13 -18.09 27.68 -10.94
N LEU A 14 -18.23 27.53 -9.62
CA LEU A 14 -17.23 27.04 -8.63
C LEU A 14 -16.42 28.12 -7.88
N LEU A 15 -17.11 29.13 -7.36
CA LEU A 15 -16.74 29.62 -6.02
C LEU A 15 -17.09 28.51 -5.03
N GLY A 16 -16.08 28.01 -4.32
CA GLY A 16 -16.21 26.89 -3.39
C GLY A 16 -15.26 25.73 -3.65
N SER A 17 -14.10 25.93 -4.29
CA SER A 17 -12.94 25.13 -3.91
C SER A 17 -12.56 25.58 -2.50
N ASN A 18 -13.22 25.01 -1.50
CA ASN A 18 -12.67 24.98 -0.16
C ASN A 18 -11.29 24.34 -0.33
N ALA A 19 -10.26 25.19 -0.31
CA ALA A 19 -8.92 24.81 0.03
C ALA A 19 -9.03 23.79 1.16
N LEU A 20 -8.43 22.61 0.96
CA LEU A 20 -8.50 21.59 1.98
C LEU A 20 -7.95 22.22 3.26
N PRO A 21 -8.44 21.88 4.46
CA PRO A 21 -7.98 22.49 5.72
C PRO A 21 -6.44 22.56 5.86
N TYR A 22 -5.71 21.73 5.12
CA TYR A 22 -4.25 21.64 5.01
C TYR A 22 -3.55 22.77 4.24
N ASP A 23 -4.16 23.40 3.23
CA ASP A 23 -3.52 24.46 2.43
C ASP A 23 -3.14 25.68 3.29
N ASN A 24 -3.92 25.93 4.35
CA ASN A 24 -3.66 27.00 5.30
C ASN A 24 -2.58 26.67 6.35
N GLU A 25 -2.18 25.40 6.48
CA GLU A 25 -1.29 24.93 7.56
C GLU A 25 0.14 24.63 7.07
N TYR A 26 0.27 24.02 5.89
CA TYR A 26 1.57 23.65 5.29
C TYR A 26 1.89 24.43 4.01
N GLY A 27 0.97 25.29 3.57
CA GLY A 27 1.11 26.08 2.35
C GLY A 27 0.64 25.35 1.09
N PRO A 28 0.55 26.07 -0.04
CA PRO A 28 -0.09 25.60 -1.28
C PRO A 28 0.65 24.43 -1.96
N ASP A 29 1.92 24.22 -1.62
CA ASP A 29 2.79 23.24 -2.27
C ASP A 29 2.78 21.88 -1.55
N TYR A 30 2.20 21.79 -0.36
CA TYR A 30 2.08 20.55 0.41
C TYR A 30 1.14 19.54 -0.27
N GLY A 31 1.62 18.32 -0.46
CA GLY A 31 0.92 17.27 -1.21
C GLY A 31 1.01 17.41 -2.73
N ASN A 32 1.74 18.42 -3.24
CA ASN A 32 1.98 18.67 -4.66
C ASN A 32 3.49 18.65 -5.00
N GLU A 33 4.28 19.51 -4.35
CA GLU A 33 5.73 19.60 -4.54
C GLU A 33 6.51 18.96 -3.40
N TRP A 34 5.94 18.88 -2.21
CA TRP A 34 6.56 18.19 -1.09
C TRP A 34 5.52 17.63 -0.14
N ILE A 35 5.90 16.67 0.70
CA ILE A 35 5.00 16.10 1.70
C ILE A 35 5.80 15.54 2.88
N MET A 36 5.22 15.53 4.07
CA MET A 36 5.82 14.93 5.28
C MET A 36 5.09 13.63 5.60
N PHE A 37 5.75 12.58 6.06
CA PHE A 37 5.14 11.34 6.55
C PHE A 37 5.68 11.00 7.94
N ILE A 38 5.03 10.06 8.61
CA ILE A 38 5.43 9.56 9.91
C ILE A 38 5.60 8.05 9.79
N ASP A 39 6.75 7.51 10.18
CA ASP A 39 6.99 6.07 10.15
C ASP A 39 6.32 5.31 11.31
N ASP A 40 6.41 3.98 11.29
CA ASP A 40 5.92 3.09 12.34
C ASP A 40 6.58 3.33 13.72
N LYS A 41 7.78 3.90 13.74
CA LYS A 41 8.53 4.33 14.94
C LYS A 41 8.17 5.74 15.38
N GLY A 42 7.34 6.44 14.60
CA GLY A 42 6.86 7.77 14.89
C GLY A 42 7.77 8.93 14.52
N MET A 43 8.79 8.72 13.69
CA MET A 43 9.69 9.75 13.18
C MET A 43 9.11 10.44 11.93
N ASN A 44 9.38 11.75 11.82
CA ASN A 44 8.97 12.56 10.67
C ASN A 44 9.94 12.43 9.50
N HIS A 45 9.40 12.28 8.29
CA HIS A 45 10.15 12.19 7.03
C HIS A 45 9.59 13.16 6.02
N THR A 46 10.42 13.97 5.36
CA THR A 46 9.97 14.89 4.31
C THR A 46 10.43 14.41 2.94
N MET A 47 9.53 14.41 1.96
CA MET A 47 9.82 14.18 0.56
C MET A 47 9.61 15.44 -0.25
N ASP A 48 10.52 15.67 -1.17
CA ASP A 48 10.47 16.73 -2.17
C ASP A 48 10.29 16.10 -3.57
N PHE A 49 9.18 16.41 -4.21
CA PHE A 49 8.80 15.97 -5.55
C PHE A 49 9.28 16.94 -6.64
N SER A 50 9.78 18.13 -6.28
CA SER A 50 10.37 19.08 -7.25
C SER A 50 11.65 18.50 -7.88
N THR A 51 12.32 17.58 -7.18
CA THR A 51 13.46 16.81 -7.68
C THR A 51 13.19 15.31 -7.56
N LEU A 52 12.72 14.69 -8.63
CA LEU A 52 12.71 13.23 -8.69
C LEU A 52 14.15 12.72 -8.81
N PRO A 53 14.61 11.78 -7.98
CA PRO A 53 15.91 11.18 -8.18
C PRO A 53 15.94 10.48 -9.53
N THR A 54 16.83 10.93 -10.42
CA THR A 54 17.23 10.17 -11.60
C THR A 54 18.17 9.08 -11.09
N ASP A 55 17.68 7.86 -10.93
CA ASP A 55 18.55 6.72 -10.64
C ASP A 55 18.53 5.70 -11.77
N ASP A 56 19.62 5.73 -12.53
CA ASP A 56 19.95 4.87 -13.66
C ASP A 56 20.65 3.58 -13.18
N ARG A 57 20.84 3.40 -11.86
CA ARG A 57 21.60 2.30 -11.26
C ARG A 57 20.64 1.20 -10.82
N GLY A 58 20.41 0.25 -11.72
CA GLY A 58 19.66 -0.97 -11.40
C GLY A 58 20.35 -1.84 -10.34
N ILE A 59 20.21 -1.51 -9.05
CA ILE A 59 20.62 -2.41 -7.96
C ILE A 59 19.61 -2.34 -6.81
N MET A 60 18.72 -3.33 -6.70
CA MET A 60 17.87 -3.49 -5.51
C MET A 60 18.66 -4.29 -4.47
N PHE A 61 18.93 -3.69 -3.31
CA PHE A 61 19.45 -4.40 -2.15
C PHE A 61 18.27 -4.71 -1.22
N GLY A 62 18.01 -6.01 -1.01
CA GLY A 62 16.94 -6.51 -0.16
C GLY A 62 16.02 -7.52 -0.88
N ASP A 63 15.35 -8.38 -0.12
CA ASP A 63 14.40 -9.37 -0.62
C ASP A 63 13.02 -9.22 0.05
N ALA A 64 12.07 -10.03 -0.40
CA ALA A 64 10.76 -10.23 0.22
C ALA A 64 10.69 -11.62 0.85
N TYR A 65 10.25 -11.69 2.10
CA TYR A 65 10.02 -12.90 2.86
C TYR A 65 8.53 -13.17 3.02
N PHE A 66 8.17 -14.45 3.11
CA PHE A 66 6.79 -14.88 3.09
C PHE A 66 6.49 -15.74 4.31
N TYR A 67 5.60 -15.25 5.17
CA TYR A 67 5.27 -15.88 6.44
C TYR A 67 3.83 -16.36 6.41
N LEU A 68 3.64 -17.68 6.45
CA LEU A 68 2.33 -18.32 6.48
C LEU A 68 1.85 -18.52 7.93
N TYR A 69 0.63 -18.07 8.17
CA TYR A 69 -0.10 -18.24 9.42
C TYR A 69 -1.44 -18.90 9.14
N THR A 70 -1.82 -19.80 10.05
CA THR A 70 -3.10 -20.49 10.11
C THR A 70 -3.49 -20.63 11.58
N ARG A 71 -4.70 -21.11 11.88
CA ARG A 71 -5.10 -21.44 13.25
C ARG A 71 -4.29 -22.59 13.88
N GLN A 72 -3.54 -23.35 13.07
CA GLN A 72 -2.83 -24.55 13.52
C GLN A 72 -1.40 -24.26 14.00
N ASN A 73 -0.82 -23.12 13.63
CA ASN A 73 0.56 -22.77 13.99
C ASN A 73 0.62 -21.52 14.87
N ASN A 74 1.28 -21.66 16.02
CA ASN A 74 1.55 -20.55 16.95
C ASN A 74 2.64 -19.60 16.41
N GLU A 75 3.54 -20.10 15.56
CA GLU A 75 4.61 -19.34 14.90
C GLU A 75 4.49 -19.48 13.38
N SER A 76 4.91 -18.46 12.64
CA SER A 76 4.86 -18.47 11.17
C SER A 76 5.64 -19.63 10.56
N GLU A 77 5.08 -20.27 9.54
CA GLU A 77 5.85 -21.09 8.61
C GLU A 77 6.49 -20.20 7.54
N ILE A 78 7.80 -20.29 7.37
CA ILE A 78 8.51 -19.53 6.33
C ILE A 78 8.36 -20.26 4.99
N LEU A 79 7.79 -19.57 4.00
CA LEU A 79 7.66 -20.08 2.64
C LEU A 79 8.84 -19.57 1.79
N ASN A 80 9.81 -20.45 1.55
CA ASN A 80 10.95 -20.16 0.69
C ASN A 80 10.62 -20.48 -0.76
N ILE A 81 10.96 -19.57 -1.68
CA ILE A 81 10.89 -19.80 -3.12
C ILE A 81 12.13 -20.61 -3.54
N PRO A 82 11.99 -21.86 -4.02
CA PRO A 82 13.12 -22.64 -4.52
C PRO A 82 13.78 -22.00 -5.74
N ASP A 83 15.08 -22.24 -5.90
CA ASP A 83 15.88 -21.79 -7.05
C ASP A 83 15.59 -22.60 -8.32
N ASP A 84 15.13 -23.85 -8.15
CA ASP A 84 14.75 -24.76 -9.22
C ASP A 84 13.23 -24.71 -9.50
N ASP A 85 12.71 -25.65 -10.29
CA ASP A 85 11.28 -25.77 -10.60
C ASP A 85 10.47 -26.51 -9.52
N SER A 86 11.07 -26.84 -8.37
CA SER A 86 10.36 -27.54 -7.30
C SER A 86 9.21 -26.68 -6.75
N PRO A 87 8.09 -27.32 -6.35
CA PRO A 87 6.97 -26.61 -5.76
C PRO A 87 7.27 -26.23 -4.31
N ILE A 88 6.48 -25.28 -3.79
CA ILE A 88 6.54 -24.93 -2.36
C ILE A 88 5.57 -25.86 -1.61
N ILE A 89 6.11 -26.65 -0.69
CA ILE A 89 5.33 -27.54 0.18
C ILE A 89 5.18 -26.87 1.54
N SER A 90 3.93 -26.71 1.99
CA SER A 90 3.63 -26.20 3.33
C SER A 90 3.10 -27.32 4.22
N LYS A 91 3.47 -27.25 5.50
CA LYS A 91 2.98 -28.17 6.54
C LYS A 91 1.66 -27.71 7.15
N ASN A 92 1.39 -26.40 7.16
CA ASN A 92 0.24 -25.82 7.83
C ASN A 92 -0.87 -25.36 6.88
N PHE A 93 -0.59 -25.22 5.58
CA PHE A 93 -1.58 -24.79 4.60
C PHE A 93 -2.74 -25.77 4.50
N ASN A 94 -3.96 -25.24 4.50
CA ASN A 94 -5.18 -26.00 4.29
C ASN A 94 -5.86 -25.54 3.00
N SER A 95 -5.90 -26.40 1.98
CA SER A 95 -6.48 -26.09 0.66
C SER A 95 -7.99 -25.88 0.66
N SER A 96 -8.70 -26.28 1.71
CA SER A 96 -10.14 -26.01 1.84
C SER A 96 -10.42 -24.56 2.23
N ASN A 97 -9.44 -23.88 2.84
CA ASN A 97 -9.56 -22.52 3.35
C ASN A 97 -9.15 -21.49 2.30
N GLU A 98 -9.70 -20.27 2.41
CA GLU A 98 -9.29 -19.16 1.53
C GLU A 98 -7.83 -18.78 1.75
N LEU A 99 -7.18 -18.23 0.72
CA LEU A 99 -5.84 -17.65 0.85
C LEU A 99 -5.91 -16.13 0.86
N LYS A 100 -5.49 -15.51 1.98
CA LYS A 100 -5.33 -14.07 2.09
C LYS A 100 -3.84 -13.71 2.15
N VAL A 101 -3.41 -12.74 1.34
CA VAL A 101 -2.02 -12.28 1.29
C VAL A 101 -1.97 -10.80 1.67
N ILE A 102 -1.16 -10.43 2.66
CA ILE A 102 -1.09 -9.08 3.22
C ILE A 102 0.27 -8.47 2.90
N ALA A 103 0.31 -7.29 2.27
CA ALA A 103 1.53 -6.49 2.12
C ALA A 103 1.41 -5.16 2.86
N HIS A 104 2.45 -4.87 3.64
CA HIS A 104 2.62 -3.58 4.31
C HIS A 104 3.11 -2.47 3.36
N GLY A 105 3.14 -1.24 3.86
CA GLY A 105 3.58 -0.05 3.12
C GLY A 105 5.03 0.35 3.41
N TRP A 106 5.35 1.59 3.07
CA TRP A 106 6.62 2.26 3.38
C TRP A 106 6.85 2.33 4.89
N TYR A 107 8.09 2.20 5.35
CA TYR A 107 8.44 2.32 6.76
C TYR A 107 7.61 1.41 7.69
N SER A 108 7.38 0.18 7.24
CA SER A 108 6.64 -0.84 7.99
C SER A 108 7.30 -2.19 7.73
N GLY A 109 6.97 -3.19 8.54
CA GLY A 109 7.39 -4.58 8.34
C GLY A 109 6.32 -5.57 8.77
N SER A 110 6.63 -6.87 8.66
CA SER A 110 5.71 -7.93 9.11
C SER A 110 5.31 -7.81 10.58
N ASN A 111 6.23 -7.37 11.44
CA ASN A 111 6.01 -7.26 12.88
C ASN A 111 5.29 -5.97 13.32
N ALA A 112 4.92 -5.08 12.39
CA ALA A 112 4.16 -3.89 12.72
C ALA A 112 2.79 -4.29 13.34
N GLU A 113 2.37 -3.58 14.39
CA GLU A 113 1.20 -3.98 15.18
C GLU A 113 -0.06 -4.13 14.32
N TRP A 114 -0.30 -3.19 13.39
CA TRP A 114 -1.46 -3.25 12.50
C TRP A 114 -1.46 -4.52 11.63
N VAL A 115 -0.29 -4.98 11.16
CA VAL A 115 -0.17 -6.19 10.32
C VAL A 115 -0.51 -7.42 11.16
N GLN A 116 0.05 -7.49 12.36
CA GLN A 116 -0.18 -8.61 13.28
C GLN A 116 -1.63 -8.64 13.75
N ASN A 117 -2.18 -7.51 14.19
CA ASN A 117 -3.58 -7.38 14.58
C ASN A 117 -4.52 -7.76 13.44
N PHE A 118 -4.25 -7.30 12.21
CA PHE A 118 -5.10 -7.61 11.06
C PHE A 118 -5.08 -9.10 10.71
N LYS A 119 -3.89 -9.72 10.69
CA LYS A 119 -3.72 -11.16 10.55
C LYS A 119 -4.44 -11.93 11.67
N ASP A 120 -4.31 -11.52 12.93
CA ASP A 120 -4.96 -12.17 14.08
C ASP A 120 -6.48 -12.05 14.01
N ILE A 121 -7.01 -10.90 13.57
CA ILE A 121 -8.45 -10.72 13.35
C ILE A 121 -8.95 -11.70 12.29
N ILE A 122 -8.29 -11.76 11.13
CA ILE A 122 -8.66 -12.70 10.05
C ILE A 122 -8.66 -14.13 10.57
N LEU A 123 -7.57 -14.56 11.22
CA LEU A 123 -7.46 -15.92 11.75
C LEU A 123 -8.50 -16.20 12.84
N ARG A 124 -8.91 -15.21 13.63
CA ARG A 124 -9.95 -15.39 14.65
C ARG A 124 -11.36 -15.46 14.05
N THR A 125 -11.63 -14.74 12.97
CA THR A 125 -12.99 -14.63 12.41
C THR A 125 -13.26 -15.58 11.26
N GLU A 126 -12.22 -16.05 10.56
CA GLU A 126 -12.33 -16.85 9.34
C GLU A 126 -11.43 -18.08 9.38
N ASP A 127 -11.86 -19.17 8.74
CA ASP A 127 -11.00 -20.31 8.43
C ASP A 127 -10.18 -19.97 7.18
N ALA A 128 -9.06 -19.27 7.39
CA ALA A 128 -8.21 -18.75 6.31
C ALA A 128 -6.75 -19.19 6.47
N ASN A 129 -6.04 -19.22 5.35
CA ASN A 129 -4.58 -19.18 5.29
C ASN A 129 -4.16 -17.71 5.10
N VAL A 130 -3.24 -17.21 5.92
CA VAL A 130 -2.76 -15.83 5.83
C VAL A 130 -1.26 -15.83 5.53
N ILE A 131 -0.87 -15.25 4.40
CA ILE A 131 0.54 -15.00 4.08
C ILE A 131 0.83 -13.51 4.30
N ILE A 132 1.79 -13.19 5.15
CA ILE A 132 2.35 -11.84 5.24
C ILE A 132 3.56 -11.75 4.31
N VAL A 133 3.57 -10.75 3.43
CA VAL A 133 4.72 -10.37 2.60
C VAL A 133 5.53 -9.33 3.37
N ASP A 134 6.66 -9.76 3.92
CA ASP A 134 7.63 -8.88 4.57
C ASP A 134 8.65 -8.41 3.55
N TRP A 135 8.60 -7.13 3.21
CA TRP A 135 9.56 -6.50 2.32
C TRP A 135 10.23 -5.31 3.02
N SER A 136 10.35 -5.38 4.35
CA SER A 136 10.95 -4.34 5.20
C SER A 136 12.37 -3.97 4.79
N GLU A 137 13.18 -4.89 4.25
CA GLU A 137 14.52 -4.57 3.71
C GLU A 137 14.47 -3.52 2.58
N LEU A 138 13.36 -3.45 1.84
CA LEU A 138 13.14 -2.51 0.75
C LEU A 138 12.24 -1.33 1.17
N ALA A 139 11.37 -1.54 2.17
CA ALA A 139 10.39 -0.57 2.65
C ALA A 139 10.91 0.35 3.76
N ASP A 140 11.82 -0.09 4.63
CA ASP A 140 12.47 0.71 5.68
C ASP A 140 13.64 1.50 5.08
N ASN A 141 13.32 2.39 4.13
CA ASN A 141 14.29 3.21 3.43
C ASN A 141 13.86 4.68 3.39
N PRO A 142 14.68 5.63 3.89
CA PRO A 142 14.35 7.07 3.84
C PRO A 142 14.17 7.61 2.42
N ILE A 143 14.76 6.96 1.42
CA ILE A 143 14.61 7.33 0.03
C ILE A 143 13.33 6.68 -0.52
N TYR A 144 12.16 7.29 -0.29
CA TYR A 144 10.88 6.75 -0.75
C TYR A 144 10.81 6.34 -2.22
N PRO A 145 11.38 7.10 -3.19
CA PRO A 145 11.41 6.66 -4.57
C PRO A 145 12.03 5.27 -4.75
N TRP A 146 12.95 4.87 -3.88
CA TRP A 146 13.49 3.51 -3.82
C TRP A 146 12.39 2.50 -3.48
N SER A 147 11.74 2.66 -2.33
CA SER A 147 10.68 1.75 -1.87
C SER A 147 9.50 1.70 -2.85
N ALA A 148 9.11 2.85 -3.43
CA ALA A 148 8.08 2.93 -4.44
C ALA A 148 8.44 2.13 -5.71
N CYS A 149 9.67 2.28 -6.22
CA CYS A 149 10.17 1.50 -7.35
C CYS A 149 10.30 0.00 -7.03
N SER A 150 10.63 -0.35 -5.78
CA SER A 150 10.74 -1.73 -5.30
C SER A 150 9.41 -2.48 -5.28
N THR A 151 8.26 -1.78 -5.23
CA THR A 151 6.94 -2.42 -5.25
C THR A 151 6.74 -3.39 -6.42
N ARG A 152 7.29 -3.06 -7.60
CA ARG A 152 7.23 -3.93 -8.80
C ARG A 152 8.04 -5.21 -8.63
N TYR A 153 9.21 -5.12 -8.00
CA TYR A 153 10.05 -6.29 -7.71
C TYR A 153 9.38 -7.20 -6.68
N VAL A 154 8.91 -6.63 -5.57
CA VAL A 154 8.21 -7.37 -4.50
C VAL A 154 6.93 -8.01 -5.06
N GLY A 155 6.19 -7.31 -5.91
CA GLY A 155 5.01 -7.85 -6.59
C GLY A 155 5.33 -9.06 -7.45
N LYS A 156 6.42 -9.02 -8.23
CA LYS A 156 6.93 -10.17 -9.01
C LYS A 156 7.39 -11.33 -8.13
N ARG A 157 8.07 -11.06 -7.01
CA ARG A 157 8.49 -12.10 -6.05
C ARG A 157 7.28 -12.80 -5.45
N THR A 158 6.27 -12.03 -5.05
CA THR A 158 5.00 -12.55 -4.52
C THR A 158 4.23 -13.34 -5.58
N ALA A 159 4.20 -12.89 -6.84
CA ALA A 159 3.61 -13.66 -7.95
C ALA A 159 4.34 -15.00 -8.16
N LYS A 160 5.68 -14.99 -8.16
CA LYS A 160 6.49 -16.22 -8.26
C LYS A 160 6.21 -17.17 -7.09
N LEU A 161 6.03 -16.64 -5.88
CA LEU A 161 5.60 -17.44 -4.72
C LEU A 161 4.26 -18.11 -5.02
N LEU A 162 3.22 -17.36 -5.39
CA LEU A 162 1.88 -17.90 -5.64
C LEU A 162 1.88 -18.96 -6.73
N ASP A 163 2.59 -18.71 -7.83
CA ASP A 163 2.70 -19.66 -8.94
C ASP A 163 3.31 -20.98 -8.47
N LYS A 164 4.45 -20.94 -7.78
CA LYS A 164 5.10 -22.15 -7.24
C LYS A 164 4.30 -22.83 -6.13
N PHE A 165 3.60 -22.04 -5.32
CA PHE A 165 2.76 -22.55 -4.26
C PHE A 165 1.55 -23.31 -4.83
N SER A 166 0.98 -22.81 -5.93
CA SER A 166 -0.16 -23.43 -6.63
C SER A 166 0.18 -24.77 -7.31
N GLN A 167 1.47 -25.09 -7.52
CA GLN A 167 1.90 -26.35 -8.14
C GLN A 167 1.71 -27.56 -7.23
N ALA A 168 1.79 -27.38 -5.91
CA ALA A 168 1.56 -28.44 -4.92
C ALA A 168 0.26 -28.24 -4.13
N ASN A 169 -0.35 -27.06 -4.20
CA ASN A 169 -1.49 -26.71 -3.36
C ASN A 169 -2.62 -26.13 -4.20
N GLN A 170 -3.84 -26.63 -4.01
CA GLN A 170 -5.01 -25.98 -4.58
C GLN A 170 -5.29 -24.70 -3.80
N LEU A 171 -5.26 -23.55 -4.50
CA LEU A 171 -5.58 -22.26 -3.91
C LEU A 171 -7.08 -21.99 -4.09
N ASN A 172 -7.84 -22.10 -3.00
CA ASN A 172 -9.23 -21.70 -2.96
C ASN A 172 -9.31 -20.20 -2.66
N TYR A 173 -9.99 -19.43 -3.50
CA TYR A 173 -10.23 -17.99 -3.36
C TYR A 173 -9.01 -17.15 -2.91
N VAL A 174 -8.33 -16.51 -3.86
CA VAL A 174 -7.13 -15.71 -3.57
C VAL A 174 -7.50 -14.24 -3.37
N HIS A 175 -7.30 -13.76 -2.13
CA HIS A 175 -7.53 -12.37 -1.73
C HIS A 175 -6.21 -11.68 -1.37
N LEU A 176 -5.80 -10.75 -2.22
CA LEU A 176 -4.63 -9.91 -2.03
C LEU A 176 -5.03 -8.61 -1.30
N ILE A 177 -4.33 -8.24 -0.23
CA ILE A 177 -4.63 -7.06 0.58
C ILE A 177 -3.35 -6.26 0.75
N GLY A 178 -3.38 -4.99 0.36
CA GLY A 178 -2.19 -4.16 0.40
C GLY A 178 -2.48 -2.77 0.94
N HIS A 179 -1.65 -2.30 1.85
CA HIS A 179 -1.74 -0.97 2.45
C HIS A 179 -0.68 -0.03 1.88
N SER A 180 -1.05 1.20 1.51
CA SER A 180 -0.11 2.23 1.03
C SER A 180 0.69 1.71 -0.19
N LEU A 181 2.03 1.64 -0.13
CA LEU A 181 2.86 1.03 -1.18
C LEU A 181 2.53 -0.46 -1.40
N GLY A 182 2.10 -1.17 -0.36
CA GLY A 182 1.68 -2.57 -0.43
C GLY A 182 0.46 -2.80 -1.32
N ALA A 183 -0.41 -1.79 -1.50
CA ALA A 183 -1.52 -1.87 -2.46
C ALA A 183 -1.00 -2.05 -3.90
N HIS A 184 0.08 -1.35 -4.24
CA HIS A 184 0.73 -1.49 -5.54
C HIS A 184 1.54 -2.77 -5.67
N VAL A 185 2.15 -3.26 -4.57
CA VAL A 185 2.71 -4.63 -4.53
C VAL A 185 1.66 -5.64 -4.96
N MET A 186 0.44 -5.58 -4.40
CA MET A 186 -0.65 -6.49 -4.73
C MET A 186 -1.18 -6.34 -6.16
N GLY A 187 -1.25 -5.12 -6.68
CA GLY A 187 -1.55 -4.89 -8.10
C GLY A 187 -0.54 -5.57 -9.03
N TYR A 188 0.75 -5.37 -8.75
CA TYR A 188 1.81 -6.07 -9.48
C TYR A 188 1.77 -7.59 -9.30
N THR A 189 1.45 -8.09 -8.11
CA THR A 189 1.26 -9.52 -7.88
C THR A 189 0.17 -10.08 -8.79
N GLY A 190 -1.02 -9.47 -8.80
CA GLY A 190 -2.13 -9.88 -9.66
C GLY A 190 -1.81 -9.82 -11.15
N MET A 191 -1.04 -8.81 -11.57
CA MET A 191 -0.58 -8.66 -12.96
C MET A 191 0.41 -9.74 -13.42
N PHE A 192 1.28 -10.23 -12.52
CA PHE A 192 2.37 -11.13 -12.90
C PHE A 192 2.11 -12.61 -12.60
N THR A 193 1.18 -12.94 -11.71
CA THR A 193 0.88 -14.33 -11.35
C THR A 193 0.05 -15.02 -12.44
N ASN A 194 0.28 -16.32 -12.61
CA ASN A 194 -0.58 -17.19 -13.41
C ASN A 194 -1.78 -17.72 -12.61
N VAL A 195 -1.77 -17.53 -11.29
CA VAL A 195 -2.90 -17.86 -10.42
C VAL A 195 -4.05 -16.89 -10.68
N THR A 196 -5.27 -17.40 -10.69
CA THR A 196 -6.44 -16.53 -10.76
C THR A 196 -6.60 -15.79 -9.42
N VAL A 197 -6.46 -14.47 -9.44
CA VAL A 197 -6.72 -13.62 -8.27
C VAL A 197 -8.18 -13.22 -8.24
N ASP A 198 -8.89 -13.63 -7.19
CA ASP A 198 -10.31 -13.37 -7.04
C ASP A 198 -10.59 -11.95 -6.54
N ARG A 199 -9.77 -11.45 -5.63
CA ARG A 199 -9.93 -10.10 -5.07
C ARG A 199 -8.60 -9.43 -4.76
N ILE A 200 -8.49 -8.14 -5.08
CA ILE A 200 -7.51 -7.24 -4.46
C ILE A 200 -8.22 -6.17 -3.65
N THR A 201 -7.85 -5.99 -2.39
CA THR A 201 -8.26 -4.83 -1.58
C THR A 201 -7.08 -3.87 -1.41
N GLY A 202 -7.22 -2.66 -1.94
CA GLY A 202 -6.28 -1.56 -1.74
C GLY A 202 -6.70 -0.71 -0.53
N LEU A 203 -5.91 -0.77 0.55
CA LEU A 203 -6.10 0.06 1.73
C LEU A 203 -5.28 1.33 1.56
N ASP A 204 -5.96 2.43 1.24
CA ASP A 204 -5.40 3.75 0.96
C ASP A 204 -4.11 3.70 0.11
N PRO A 205 -4.20 3.26 -1.18
CA PRO A 205 -3.03 3.06 -2.03
C PRO A 205 -2.17 4.33 -2.13
N ALA A 206 -0.85 4.21 -2.17
CA ALA A 206 0.03 5.38 -2.15
C ALA A 206 -0.16 6.29 -3.38
N ARG A 207 -0.12 7.61 -3.15
CA ARG A 207 -0.27 8.63 -4.21
C ARG A 207 1.04 9.01 -4.89
N PRO A 208 2.13 9.34 -4.16
CA PRO A 208 3.34 9.84 -4.81
C PRO A 208 3.99 8.78 -5.68
N LEU A 209 4.46 9.18 -6.87
CA LEU A 209 4.99 8.30 -7.91
C LEU A 209 3.98 7.31 -8.53
N PHE A 210 2.69 7.41 -8.20
CA PHE A 210 1.62 6.62 -8.83
C PHE A 210 0.49 7.49 -9.41
N GLU A 211 0.05 8.52 -8.67
CA GLU A 211 -0.90 9.54 -9.13
C GLU A 211 -0.21 10.89 -9.43
N ILE A 212 0.93 11.16 -8.77
CA ILE A 212 1.75 12.36 -9.00
C ILE A 212 3.22 11.97 -9.21
N PRO A 213 3.76 12.10 -10.44
CA PRO A 213 3.01 12.27 -11.67
C PRO A 213 2.13 11.05 -11.94
N ARG A 214 1.04 11.24 -12.70
CA ARG A 214 0.12 10.13 -13.01
C ARG A 214 0.79 9.16 -13.97
N ILE A 215 0.90 7.90 -13.56
CA ILE A 215 1.41 6.81 -14.42
C ILE A 215 0.28 5.92 -14.94
N GLY A 216 0.59 5.15 -15.98
CA GLY A 216 -0.35 4.25 -16.64
C GLY A 216 -0.81 3.10 -15.73
N PRO A 217 -1.95 2.45 -16.05
CA PRO A 217 -2.52 1.37 -15.24
C PRO A 217 -1.54 0.20 -15.04
N ASN A 218 -0.67 -0.07 -16.01
CA ASN A 218 0.33 -1.15 -15.94
C ASN A 218 1.48 -0.92 -14.92
N PHE A 219 1.46 0.21 -14.21
CA PHE A 219 2.51 0.62 -13.29
C PHE A 219 1.98 0.98 -11.89
N ARG A 220 0.74 0.60 -11.58
CA ARG A 220 0.10 0.79 -10.27
C ARG A 220 -0.95 -0.30 -10.07
N LEU A 221 -1.63 -0.27 -8.93
CA LEU A 221 -2.85 -1.04 -8.73
C LEU A 221 -3.94 -0.53 -9.69
N ASP A 222 -4.59 -1.43 -10.42
CA ASP A 222 -5.71 -1.15 -11.32
C ASP A 222 -6.76 -2.25 -11.23
N LYS A 223 -8.01 -1.93 -11.60
CA LYS A 223 -9.11 -2.90 -11.64
C LYS A 223 -8.82 -4.14 -12.49
N SER A 224 -7.92 -4.07 -13.48
CA SER A 224 -7.54 -5.24 -14.29
C SER A 224 -6.74 -6.31 -13.55
N ASP A 225 -6.21 -6.01 -12.36
CA ASP A 225 -5.23 -6.87 -11.68
C ASP A 225 -5.88 -8.07 -10.95
N ALA A 226 -7.20 -8.11 -10.82
CA ALA A 226 -7.96 -9.22 -10.27
C ALA A 226 -9.40 -9.26 -10.81
N LYS A 227 -10.14 -10.36 -10.55
CA LYS A 227 -11.56 -10.43 -10.89
C LYS A 227 -12.38 -9.31 -10.24
N PHE A 228 -12.02 -8.92 -9.03
CA PHE A 228 -12.61 -7.79 -8.33
C PHE A 228 -11.53 -7.00 -7.58
N VAL A 229 -11.64 -5.68 -7.62
CA VAL A 229 -10.69 -4.78 -6.96
C VAL A 229 -11.49 -3.75 -6.19
N ASP A 230 -11.36 -3.74 -4.88
CA ASP A 230 -12.00 -2.76 -4.02
C ASP A 230 -10.97 -1.90 -3.29
N ILE A 231 -11.24 -0.60 -3.22
CA ILE A 231 -10.28 0.38 -2.70
C ILE A 231 -10.94 1.20 -1.62
N ILE A 232 -10.26 1.38 -0.50
CA ILE A 232 -10.70 2.23 0.60
C ILE A 232 -9.76 3.43 0.64
N HIS A 233 -10.27 4.61 0.33
CA HIS A 233 -9.52 5.87 0.39
C HIS A 233 -9.80 6.54 1.72
N THR A 234 -8.76 6.84 2.50
CA THR A 234 -8.90 7.51 3.81
C THR A 234 -7.96 8.71 3.96
N CYS A 235 -6.89 8.77 3.16
CA CYS A 235 -5.98 9.91 3.05
C CYS A 235 -5.86 10.42 1.60
N GLY A 236 -6.94 10.29 0.82
CA GLY A 236 -7.02 10.63 -0.59
C GLY A 236 -6.65 12.08 -0.88
N GLY A 237 -5.69 12.27 -1.77
CA GLY A 237 -5.21 13.60 -2.17
C GLY A 237 -4.14 14.20 -1.27
N ILE A 238 -3.65 13.46 -0.26
CA ILE A 238 -2.43 13.77 0.47
C ILE A 238 -1.46 12.60 0.32
N TYR A 239 -1.58 11.56 1.15
CA TYR A 239 -0.78 10.33 1.04
C TYR A 239 -1.41 9.29 0.12
N GLY A 240 -2.74 9.19 0.16
CA GLY A 240 -3.53 8.20 -0.56
C GLY A 240 -3.93 8.66 -1.96
N TYR A 241 -4.01 7.71 -2.88
CA TYR A 241 -4.48 7.89 -4.25
C TYR A 241 -5.87 8.51 -4.19
N LYS A 242 -6.12 9.58 -4.95
CA LYS A 242 -7.39 10.31 -4.85
C LYS A 242 -8.46 9.77 -5.80
N ARG A 243 -8.08 9.50 -7.04
CA ARG A 243 -9.02 9.08 -8.09
C ARG A 243 -9.45 7.63 -7.89
N SER A 244 -10.69 7.35 -8.26
CA SER A 244 -11.19 5.98 -8.36
C SER A 244 -10.40 5.21 -9.42
N HIS A 245 -10.00 4.00 -9.07
CA HIS A 245 -9.30 3.09 -9.98
C HIS A 245 -9.52 1.60 -9.67
N GLY A 246 -10.47 1.28 -8.79
CA GLY A 246 -10.97 -0.08 -8.56
C GLY A 246 -12.20 -0.42 -9.40
N HIS A 247 -12.77 -1.59 -9.14
CA HIS A 247 -14.15 -1.92 -9.49
C HIS A 247 -15.14 -1.24 -8.55
N ALA A 248 -14.76 -1.11 -7.28
CA ALA A 248 -15.46 -0.35 -6.27
C ALA A 248 -14.47 0.49 -5.46
N ASP A 249 -14.76 1.78 -5.29
CA ASP A 249 -13.94 2.70 -4.52
C ASP A 249 -14.81 3.30 -3.41
N PHE A 250 -14.35 3.15 -2.17
CA PHE A 250 -15.01 3.59 -0.96
C PHE A 250 -14.27 4.80 -0.39
N TYR A 251 -15.03 5.84 -0.02
CA TYR A 251 -14.49 7.09 0.52
C TYR A 251 -15.10 7.39 1.90
N PRO A 252 -14.74 6.63 2.95
CA PRO A 252 -15.18 6.93 4.31
C PRO A 252 -14.83 8.37 4.68
N ASN A 253 -15.80 9.13 5.20
CA ASN A 253 -15.62 10.53 5.60
C ASN A 253 -14.99 11.38 4.47
N ASP A 254 -15.57 11.30 3.27
CA ASP A 254 -15.09 11.92 2.01
C ASP A 254 -13.75 11.39 1.50
N GLY A 255 -13.21 10.35 2.13
CA GLY A 255 -11.93 9.70 1.81
C GLY A 255 -10.73 10.63 1.88
N LYS A 256 -10.87 11.73 2.62
CA LYS A 256 -9.83 12.73 2.85
C LYS A 256 -9.34 12.66 4.28
N PRO A 257 -8.10 13.09 4.55
CA PRO A 257 -7.72 13.38 5.91
C PRO A 257 -8.41 14.67 6.38
N LYS A 258 -8.70 14.81 7.67
CA LYS A 258 -8.44 13.84 8.74
C LYS A 258 -9.69 13.00 9.02
N GLN A 259 -9.53 11.68 9.08
CA GLN A 259 -10.61 10.78 9.49
C GLN A 259 -10.96 10.97 10.98
N PRO A 260 -12.23 10.78 11.39
CA PRO A 260 -12.63 10.83 12.79
C PRO A 260 -11.80 9.87 13.65
N GLY A 261 -11.40 10.30 14.84
CA GLY A 261 -10.62 9.46 15.76
C GLY A 261 -9.12 9.39 15.48
N CYS A 262 -8.63 9.92 14.35
CA CYS A 262 -7.20 10.13 14.20
C CYS A 262 -6.71 11.23 15.13
N GLU A 263 -5.40 11.32 15.36
CA GLU A 263 -4.73 12.56 15.78
C GLU A 263 -4.23 13.31 14.54
N GLY A 264 -4.19 14.64 14.62
CA GLY A 264 -3.77 15.44 13.46
C GLY A 264 -2.27 15.28 13.27
N VAL A 265 -1.75 15.63 12.09
CA VAL A 265 -0.29 15.78 11.88
C VAL A 265 0.32 16.77 12.90
N GLN A 266 -0.51 17.61 13.54
CA GLN A 266 -0.17 18.56 14.61
C GLN A 266 0.45 18.00 15.89
N GLN A 267 0.10 16.79 16.38
CA GLN A 267 0.66 16.35 17.68
C GLN A 267 2.09 15.78 17.59
N VAL A 268 2.63 15.66 16.40
CA VAL A 268 3.90 14.93 16.19
C VAL A 268 5.13 15.82 16.43
N ILE A 269 4.94 17.15 16.55
CA ILE A 269 6.03 18.11 16.78
C ILE A 269 6.13 18.54 18.26
N GLY A 270 5.14 18.21 19.09
CA GLY A 270 5.04 18.63 20.48
C GLY A 270 5.30 17.49 21.47
N GLY A 271 6.50 16.92 21.46
CA GLY A 271 7.12 16.10 22.52
C GLY A 271 6.21 15.23 23.41
N SER A 272 6.45 13.92 23.35
CA SER A 272 5.94 12.83 24.20
C SER A 272 4.52 12.32 23.91
N ILE A 273 4.45 11.19 23.19
CA ILE A 273 3.27 10.33 23.14
C ILE A 273 3.66 8.96 23.75
N PRO A 274 2.90 8.41 24.71
CA PRO A 274 3.12 7.07 25.27
C PRO A 274 3.02 5.97 24.21
N SER A 275 3.67 4.83 24.45
CA SER A 275 3.68 3.64 23.57
C SER A 275 2.30 3.04 23.27
N ASP A 276 1.25 3.44 24.00
CA ASP A 276 -0.03 2.74 24.05
C ASP A 276 -1.12 3.38 23.15
N THR A 277 -0.75 4.33 22.29
CA THR A 277 -1.64 4.99 21.30
C THR A 277 -1.34 4.55 19.86
N LEU A 278 -0.91 3.30 19.65
CA LEU A 278 -0.46 2.79 18.35
C LEU A 278 -1.53 2.77 17.23
N PHE A 279 -2.78 3.13 17.53
CA PHE A 279 -3.91 3.16 16.59
C PHE A 279 -4.11 4.51 15.85
N GLN A 280 -3.20 5.49 15.98
CA GLN A 280 -3.46 6.87 15.54
C GLN A 280 -2.50 7.49 14.52
N ARG A 281 -1.69 6.70 13.83
CA ARG A 281 -0.75 7.26 12.83
C ARG A 281 -1.23 6.91 11.42
N THR A 282 -1.96 7.89 10.85
CA THR A 282 -2.74 7.86 9.59
C THR A 282 -3.85 6.82 9.58
N CYS A 283 -5.09 7.26 9.80
CA CYS A 283 -6.30 6.42 9.83
C CYS A 283 -6.45 5.65 8.53
N ILE A 284 -5.88 4.46 8.53
CA ILE A 284 -6.04 3.44 7.50
C ILE A 284 -6.32 2.18 8.32
N LEU A 285 -7.59 2.10 8.75
CA LEU A 285 -8.22 1.11 9.64
C LEU A 285 -7.78 1.15 11.11
#